data_AF-A0A8T4EQ11-F1
#
_entry.id   AF-A0A8T4EQ11-F1
#
_cell.length_a   1.000
_cell.length_b   1.000
_cell.length_c   1.000
_cell.angle_alpha   90.00
_cell.angle_beta   90.00
_cell.angle_gamma   90.00
#
_symmetry.space_group_name_H-M   'P 1'
#
loop_
_entity.id
_entity.type
_entity.pdbx_description
1 polymer ?
#
loop_
_entity_poly.entity_id
_entity_poly.type
_entity_poly.pdbx_seq_one_letter_code
_entity_poly.pdbx_strand_id
1 'polypeptide(L)' 'MTHLRIIRGDATPEEVAALVAALMITKRPADQPVRKVGSWSDPARRMRRELPSTWRASAFPH' A
#
# COMPACT_ATOMS: atom_id res chain seq x y z
N MET A 1 10.16 5.27 -12.27
CA MET A 1 10.70 4.30 -11.30
C MET A 1 11.21 5.08 -10.09
N THR A 2 10.52 5.01 -8.95
CA THR A 2 10.93 5.70 -7.72
C THR A 2 11.98 4.87 -6.98
N HIS A 3 13.21 5.38 -6.93
CA HIS A 3 14.34 4.77 -6.23
C HIS A 3 14.41 5.33 -4.81
N LEU A 4 14.25 4.48 -3.80
CA LEU A 4 14.52 4.84 -2.41
C LEU A 4 16.03 4.77 -2.18
N ARG A 5 16.64 5.89 -1.77
CA ARG A 5 18.05 5.97 -1.39
C ARG A 5 18.16 6.07 0.13
N ILE A 6 18.69 5.03 0.76
CA ILE A 6 18.99 5.03 2.19
C ILE A 6 20.33 5.74 2.39
N ILE A 7 20.34 6.82 3.17
CA ILE A 7 21.54 7.56 3.55
C ILE A 7 21.84 7.24 5.01
N ARG A 8 23.09 6.84 5.31
CA ARG A 8 23.54 6.66 6.68
C ARG A 8 23.94 8.03 7.24
N GLY A 9 23.01 8.68 7.93
CA GLY A 9 23.24 9.94 8.64
C GLY A 9 23.47 9.69 10.12
N ASP A 10 24.27 10.55 10.75
CA ASP A 10 24.45 10.65 12.21
C ASP A 10 23.74 11.92 12.69
N ALA A 11 22.40 11.92 12.60
CA ALA A 11 21.60 13.07 12.99
C ALA A 11 21.46 13.12 14.51
N THR A 12 21.54 14.31 15.11
CA THR A 12 21.33 14.44 16.55
C THR A 12 19.85 14.20 16.92
N PRO A 13 19.54 13.85 18.17
CA PRO A 13 18.15 13.71 18.62
C PRO A 13 17.30 14.96 18.37
N GLU A 14 17.89 16.15 18.49
CA GLU A 14 17.23 17.44 18.28
C GLU A 14 16.87 17.65 16.80
N GLU A 15 17.76 17.27 15.89
CA GLU A 15 17.52 17.35 14.44
C GLU A 15 16.40 16.40 14.00
N VAL A 16 16.38 15.18 14.55
CA VAL A 16 15.28 14.23 14.35
C VAL A 16 13.96 14.82 14.85
N ALA A 17 13.96 15.43 16.04
CA ALA A 17 12.78 16.08 16.60
C ALA A 17 12.28 17.24 15.74
N ALA A 18 13.18 18.09 15.24
CA ALA A 18 12.85 19.20 14.35
C ALA A 18 12.23 18.71 13.03
N LEU A 19 12.77 17.64 12.45
CA LEU A 19 12.23 17.04 11.22
C LEU A 19 10.82 16.46 11.44
N VAL A 20 10.63 15.74 12.55
CA VAL A 20 9.30 15.19 12.91
C VAL A 20 8.29 16.34 13.10
N ALA A 21 8.67 17.42 13.80
CA ALA A 21 7.82 18.59 13.98
C ALA A 21 7.43 19.23 12.64
N ALA A 22 8.40 19.41 11.73
CA ALA A 22 8.15 19.95 10.40
C ALA A 22 7.19 19.07 9.58
N LEU A 23 7.33 17.74 9.65
CA LEU A 23 6.43 16.79 8.97
C LEU A 23 5.01 16.81 9.55
N MET A 24 4.88 17.04 10.86
CA MET A 24 3.57 17.14 11.50
C MET A 24 2.84 18.43 11.10
N ILE A 25 3.56 19.55 10.98
CA ILE A 25 3.01 20.83 10.50
C ILE A 25 2.58 20.73 9.03
N THR A 26 3.37 20.06 8.19
CA THR A 26 3.10 19.93 6.75
C THR A 26 2.03 18.90 6.41
N LYS A 27 1.46 18.20 7.39
CA LYS A 27 0.39 17.22 7.19
C LYS A 27 -0.90 17.94 6.79
N ARG A 28 -1.07 18.18 5.48
CA ARG A 28 -2.37 18.56 4.89
C ARG A 28 -3.39 17.47 5.24
N PRO A 29 -4.63 17.81 5.65
CA PRO A 29 -5.67 16.80 5.76
C PRO A 29 -5.81 16.13 4.39
N ALA A 30 -5.40 14.86 4.32
CA ALA A 30 -5.71 14.06 3.16
C ALA A 30 -7.23 13.88 3.14
N ASP A 31 -7.84 14.02 1.96
CA ASP A 31 -9.21 13.58 1.77
C ASP A 31 -9.31 12.15 2.31
N GLN A 32 -10.32 11.93 3.15
CA GLN A 32 -10.49 10.67 3.84
C GLN A 32 -10.56 9.57 2.76
N PRO A 33 -9.57 8.67 2.69
CA PRO A 33 -9.53 7.69 1.62
C PRO A 33 -10.79 6.83 1.77
N VAL A 34 -11.61 6.77 0.72
CA VAL A 34 -12.75 5.84 0.67
C VAL A 34 -12.19 4.46 1.01
N ARG A 35 -12.65 3.89 2.11
CA ARG A 35 -12.17 2.60 2.61
C ARG A 35 -12.55 1.56 1.57
N LYS A 36 -11.63 1.25 0.66
CA LYS A 36 -11.78 0.13 -0.27
C LYS A 36 -11.96 -1.10 0.61
N VAL A 37 -13.13 -1.74 0.51
CA VAL A 37 -13.36 -3.04 1.14
C VAL A 37 -12.21 -3.92 0.66
N GLY A 38 -11.35 -4.30 1.59
CA GLY A 38 -10.14 -5.05 1.28
C GLY A 38 -10.57 -6.27 0.49
N SER A 39 -9.87 -6.55 -0.61
CA SER A 39 -10.27 -7.62 -1.51
C SER A 39 -10.50 -8.92 -0.74
N TRP A 40 -9.72 -9.18 0.30
CA TRP A 40 -9.83 -10.31 1.23
C TRP A 40 -11.19 -10.51 1.90
N SER A 41 -11.93 -9.44 2.24
CA SER A 41 -13.23 -9.53 2.92
C SER A 41 -14.43 -9.48 1.98
N ASP A 42 -14.22 -9.61 0.67
CA ASP A 42 -15.27 -9.60 -0.34
C ASP A 42 -16.24 -10.79 -0.13
N PRO A 43 -17.53 -10.54 0.18
CA PRO A 43 -18.54 -11.59 0.36
C PRO A 43 -18.69 -12.50 -0.87
N ALA A 44 -18.40 -12.01 -2.08
CA ALA A 44 -18.47 -12.80 -3.30
C ALA A 44 -17.50 -13.99 -3.28
N ARG A 45 -16.40 -13.92 -2.51
CA ARG A 45 -15.48 -15.06 -2.31
C ARG A 45 -16.05 -16.18 -1.45
N ARG A 46 -17.09 -15.92 -0.64
CA ARG A 46 -17.77 -16.97 0.13
C ARG A 46 -18.69 -17.82 -0.75
N MET A 47 -19.02 -17.33 -1.94
CA MET A 47 -19.84 -18.04 -2.90
C MET A 47 -18.92 -18.84 -3.83
N ARG A 48 -19.26 -20.10 -4.11
CA ARG A 48 -18.58 -20.84 -5.18
C ARG A 48 -18.95 -20.18 -6.50
N ARG A 49 -17.93 -19.84 -7.29
CA ARG A 49 -18.09 -19.40 -8.68
C ARG A 49 -17.67 -20.54 -9.59
N GLU A 50 -18.39 -20.70 -10.70
CA GLU A 50 -17.96 -21.59 -11.76
C GLU A 50 -16.59 -21.14 -12.27
N LEU A 51 -15.60 -22.00 -12.09
CA LEU A 51 -14.28 -21.79 -12.63
C LEU A 51 -14.27 -22.33 -14.07
N PRO A 52 -13.66 -21.60 -15.03
CA PRO A 52 -13.48 -22.13 -16.37
C PRO A 52 -12.83 -23.52 -16.28
N SER A 53 -13.45 -24.51 -16.91
CA SER A 53 -13.03 -25.92 -16.88
C SER A 53 -11.79 -26.16 -17.74
N THR A 54 -10.71 -25.44 -17.51
CA THR A 54 -9.52 -25.54 -18.35
C THR A 54 -8.23 -25.41 -17.56
N TRP A 55 -7.66 -26.55 -17.19
CA TRP A 55 -6.21 -26.74 -17.04
C TRP A 55 -5.41 -26.18 -18.25
N ARG A 56 -6.05 -25.91 -19.39
CA ARG A 56 -5.46 -25.18 -20.51
C ARG A 56 -5.27 -23.68 -20.24
N ALA A 57 -6.06 -23.05 -19.38
CA ALA A 57 -5.89 -21.63 -19.02
C ALA A 57 -4.66 -21.40 -18.13
N SER A 58 -4.13 -22.42 -17.45
CA SER A 58 -2.88 -22.30 -16.69
C SER A 58 -1.61 -22.30 -17.57
N ALA A 59 -1.73 -22.64 -18.86
CA ALA A 59 -0.60 -22.73 -19.78
C ALA A 59 -0.36 -21.46 -20.62
N PHE A 60 -1.26 -20.47 -20.56
CA PHE A 60 -1.14 -19.23 -21.31
C PHE A 60 -1.15 -18.01 -20.38
N PRO A 61 -0.03 -17.28 -20.24
CA PRO A 61 -0.04 -15.97 -19.60
C PRO A 61 -0.62 -14.94 -20.58
N HIS A 62 -1.61 -14.18 -20.12
CA HIS A 62 -2.03 -12.92 -20.75
C HIS A 62 -1.17 -11.77 -20.22
#